data_AF-A0A1B6H541-F1
#
_entry.id   AF-A0A1B6H541-F1
#
_cell.length_a   1.000
_cell.length_b   1.000
_cell.length_c   1.000
_cell.angle_alpha   90.00
_cell.angle_beta   90.00
_cell.angle_gamma   90.00
#
_symmetry.space_group_name_H-M   'P 1'
#
loop_
_entity.id
_entity.type
_entity.pdbx_description
1 polymer ?
#
loop_
_entity_poly.entity_id
_entity_poly.type
_entity_poly.pdbx_seq_one_letter_code
_entity_poly.pdbx_strand_id
1 'polypeptide(L)'
;VPTSAVRRQCLQDFCAYTMQLAILLICGLVAVQCAPQQQANPPIPIISSNSELKADGGYVYSYQTGNEINVSEEGTIKQAANPASPEEQNVIAVSGKYSYKADDETFLIVC
;
A
#
# COMPACT_ATOMS: atom_id res chain seq x y z
N VAL A 1 -38.39 65.74 7.43
CA VAL A 1 -38.50 64.34 7.89
C VAL A 1 -37.94 63.41 6.81
N PRO A 2 -36.68 62.95 6.91
CA PRO A 2 -36.10 62.00 5.97
C PRO A 2 -36.12 60.59 6.60
N THR A 3 -37.29 59.96 6.77
CA THR A 3 -37.36 58.69 7.53
C THR A 3 -37.74 57.46 6.70
N SER A 4 -38.24 57.61 5.47
CA SER A 4 -38.65 56.47 4.62
C SER A 4 -37.56 55.94 3.69
N ALA A 5 -36.65 56.80 3.20
CA ALA A 5 -35.57 56.41 2.29
C ALA A 5 -34.44 55.67 3.01
N VAL A 6 -34.04 56.14 4.20
CA VAL A 6 -32.98 55.52 5.03
C VAL A 6 -33.39 54.12 5.49
N ARG A 7 -34.68 53.90 5.78
CA ARG A 7 -35.22 52.60 6.18
C ARG A 7 -35.17 51.54 5.06
N ARG A 8 -35.39 51.95 3.80
CA ARG A 8 -35.29 51.05 2.63
C ARG A 8 -33.85 50.69 2.30
N GLN A 9 -32.93 51.65 2.43
CA GLN A 9 -31.50 51.44 2.23
C GLN A 9 -30.93 50.41 3.22
N CYS A 10 -31.22 50.56 4.51
CA CYS A 10 -30.73 49.64 5.55
C CYS A 10 -31.30 48.20 5.40
N LEU A 11 -32.54 48.06 4.92
CA LEU A 11 -33.15 46.76 4.61
C LEU A 11 -32.54 46.08 3.37
N GLN A 12 -32.19 46.85 2.33
CA GLN A 12 -31.49 46.33 1.15
C GLN A 12 -30.06 45.90 1.48
N ASP A 13 -29.36 46.66 2.32
CA ASP A 13 -28.01 46.32 2.77
C ASP A 13 -28.03 45.07 3.67
N PHE A 14 -29.01 44.93 4.58
CA PHE A 14 -29.16 43.73 5.41
C PHE A 14 -29.44 42.48 4.57
N CYS A 15 -30.28 42.60 3.54
CA CYS A 15 -30.56 41.52 2.59
C CYS A 15 -29.31 41.14 1.79
N ALA A 16 -28.58 42.11 1.25
CA ALA A 16 -27.34 41.88 0.50
C ALA A 16 -26.27 41.17 1.34
N TYR A 17 -26.10 41.57 2.62
CA TYR A 17 -25.18 40.91 3.55
C TYR A 17 -25.59 39.47 3.87
N THR A 18 -26.89 39.22 4.08
CA THR A 18 -27.40 37.85 4.32
C THR A 18 -27.21 36.95 3.10
N MET A 19 -27.38 37.50 1.89
CA MET A 19 -27.15 36.78 0.63
C MET A 19 -25.66 36.50 0.39
N GLN A 20 -24.76 37.45 0.67
CA GLN A 20 -23.31 37.22 0.57
C GLN A 20 -22.81 36.18 1.58
N LEU A 21 -23.30 36.21 2.82
CA LEU A 21 -22.98 35.19 3.83
C LEU A 21 -23.47 33.79 3.42
N ALA A 22 -24.67 33.70 2.84
CA ALA A 22 -25.21 32.44 2.32
C ALA A 22 -24.37 31.89 1.16
N ILE A 23 -23.94 32.75 0.22
CA ILE A 23 -23.08 32.35 -0.90
C ILE A 23 -21.73 31.83 -0.41
N LEU A 24 -21.09 32.52 0.54
CA LEU A 24 -19.80 32.07 1.11
C LEU A 24 -19.91 30.73 1.84
N LEU A 25 -21.01 30.49 2.57
CA LEU A 25 -21.28 29.20 3.21
C LEU A 25 -21.48 28.08 2.19
N ILE A 26 -22.22 28.32 1.11
CA ILE A 26 -22.47 27.33 0.05
C ILE A 26 -21.16 27.03 -0.71
N CYS A 27 -20.37 28.05 -1.05
CA CYS A 27 -19.08 27.86 -1.72
C CYS A 27 -18.07 27.07 -0.86
N GLY A 28 -18.07 27.29 0.47
CA GLY A 28 -17.22 26.53 1.39
C GLY A 28 -17.59 25.04 1.47
N LEU A 29 -18.88 24.70 1.39
CA LEU A 29 -19.36 23.32 1.42
C LEU A 29 -18.98 22.52 0.16
N VAL A 30 -18.94 23.17 -1.01
CA VAL A 30 -18.56 22.52 -2.28
C VAL A 30 -17.06 22.17 -2.31
N ALA A 31 -16.20 22.96 -1.66
CA ALA A 31 -14.75 22.71 -1.66
C ALA A 31 -14.32 21.43 -0.93
N VAL A 32 -15.13 20.93 0.02
CA VAL A 32 -14.82 19.73 0.82
C VAL A 32 -15.00 18.44 0.01
N GLN A 33 -15.82 18.46 -1.05
CA GLN A 33 -16.13 17.28 -1.86
C GLN A 33 -15.06 16.97 -2.92
N CYS A 34 -14.13 17.89 -3.16
CA CYS A 34 -13.08 17.77 -4.16
C CYS A 34 -11.76 17.21 -3.60
N ALA A 35 -11.69 16.94 -2.29
CA ALA A 35 -10.51 16.32 -1.71
C ALA A 35 -10.46 14.85 -2.15
N PRO A 36 -9.35 14.38 -2.77
CA PRO A 36 -9.21 12.98 -3.13
C PRO A 36 -9.27 12.16 -1.84
N GLN A 37 -10.33 11.35 -1.68
CA GLN A 37 -10.35 10.33 -0.64
C GLN A 37 -9.22 9.37 -0.95
N GLN A 38 -8.20 9.35 -0.10
CA GLN A 38 -7.10 8.41 -0.20
C GLN A 38 -7.69 7.01 -0.13
N GLN A 39 -7.76 6.35 -1.28
CA GLN A 39 -8.36 5.03 -1.43
C GLN A 39 -7.50 4.08 -0.59
N ALA A 40 -7.96 3.78 0.62
CA ALA A 40 -7.29 2.85 1.50
C ALA A 40 -7.42 1.47 0.87
N ASN A 41 -6.43 1.08 0.06
CA ASN A 41 -6.36 -0.27 -0.46
C ASN A 41 -6.32 -1.23 0.74
N PRO A 42 -7.22 -2.22 0.80
CA PRO A 42 -7.23 -3.17 1.90
C PRO A 42 -5.89 -3.91 1.98
N PRO A 43 -5.42 -4.26 3.18
CA PRO A 43 -4.20 -5.06 3.34
C PRO A 43 -4.28 -6.35 2.52
N ILE A 44 -3.22 -6.67 1.80
CA ILE A 44 -3.14 -7.90 1.00
C ILE A 44 -2.94 -9.08 1.96
N PRO A 45 -3.81 -10.11 1.94
CA PRO A 45 -3.70 -11.24 2.86
C PRO A 45 -2.54 -12.15 2.48
N ILE A 46 -2.02 -12.91 3.44
CA ILE A 46 -1.12 -14.04 3.19
C ILE A 46 -1.99 -15.29 3.08
N ILE A 47 -1.92 -15.98 1.94
CA ILE A 47 -2.67 -17.23 1.67
C ILE A 47 -1.97 -18.41 2.33
N SER A 48 -0.64 -18.46 2.20
CA SER A 48 0.16 -19.54 2.78
C SER A 48 1.52 -19.02 3.24
N SER A 49 2.03 -19.63 4.30
CA SER A 49 3.37 -19.38 4.82
C SER A 49 3.89 -20.70 5.39
N ASN A 50 5.07 -21.10 4.94
CA ASN A 50 5.76 -22.30 5.38
C ASN A 50 7.21 -21.91 5.74
N SER A 51 7.63 -22.36 6.91
CA SER A 51 9.01 -22.25 7.37
C SER A 51 9.34 -23.55 8.09
N GLU A 52 10.27 -24.30 7.51
CA GLU A 52 10.68 -25.60 8.03
C GLU A 52 12.19 -25.61 8.19
N LEU A 53 12.64 -25.93 9.40
CA LEU A 53 14.04 -26.18 9.70
C LEU A 53 14.27 -27.69 9.66
N LYS A 54 15.21 -28.12 8.84
CA LYS A 54 15.56 -29.53 8.69
C LYS A 54 16.57 -29.93 9.77
N ALA A 55 16.54 -31.20 10.15
CA ALA A 55 17.44 -31.74 11.18
C ALA A 55 18.93 -31.74 10.75
N ASP A 56 19.20 -31.65 9.45
CA ASP A 56 20.53 -31.54 8.86
C ASP A 56 21.10 -30.12 8.87
N GLY A 57 20.34 -29.14 9.40
CA GLY A 57 20.72 -27.72 9.41
C GLY A 57 20.31 -26.95 8.15
N GLY A 58 19.69 -27.61 7.18
CA GLY A 58 19.02 -26.95 6.05
C GLY A 58 17.70 -26.30 6.45
N TYR A 59 17.14 -25.51 5.54
CA TYR A 59 15.85 -24.86 5.74
C TYR A 59 15.05 -24.78 4.44
N VAL A 60 13.73 -24.68 4.58
CA VAL A 60 12.80 -24.35 3.50
C VAL A 60 11.92 -23.21 3.98
N TYR A 61 11.74 -22.23 3.11
CA TYR A 61 10.90 -21.07 3.34
C TYR A 61 10.04 -20.83 2.10
N SER A 62 8.73 -20.68 2.28
CA SER A 62 7.86 -20.24 1.19
C SER A 62 6.68 -19.45 1.71
N TYR A 63 6.20 -18.50 0.91
CA TYR A 63 4.97 -17.76 1.21
C TYR A 63 4.23 -17.36 -0.06
N GLN A 64 2.92 -17.21 0.08
CA GLN A 64 2.01 -16.76 -0.96
C GLN A 64 1.08 -15.67 -0.44
N THR A 65 0.89 -14.63 -1.22
CA THR A 65 -0.02 -13.52 -0.91
C THR A 65 -1.28 -13.52 -1.78
N GLY A 66 -2.30 -12.78 -1.37
CA GLY A 66 -3.58 -12.60 -2.06
C GLY A 66 -3.47 -11.96 -3.45
N ASN A 67 -2.37 -11.26 -3.72
CA ASN A 67 -2.06 -10.68 -5.03
C ASN A 67 -1.11 -11.56 -5.86
N GLU A 68 -1.08 -12.88 -5.59
CA GLU A 68 -0.33 -13.86 -6.37
C GLU A 68 1.20 -13.64 -6.36
N ILE A 69 1.74 -12.99 -5.33
CA ILE A 69 3.17 -13.01 -5.05
C ILE A 69 3.48 -14.35 -4.41
N ASN A 70 4.41 -15.09 -5.01
CA ASN A 70 4.87 -16.38 -4.52
C ASN A 70 6.38 -16.33 -4.32
N VAL A 71 6.86 -16.78 -3.17
CA VAL A 71 8.28 -16.91 -2.89
C VAL A 71 8.56 -18.30 -2.35
N SER A 72 9.65 -18.89 -2.79
CA SER A 72 10.13 -20.19 -2.32
C SER A 72 11.65 -20.15 -2.28
N GLU A 73 12.25 -20.42 -1.14
CA GLU A 73 13.69 -20.49 -0.93
C GLU A 73 14.02 -21.76 -0.14
N GLU A 74 15.09 -22.43 -0.52
CA GLU A 74 15.65 -23.52 0.26
C GLU A 74 17.16 -23.38 0.41
N GLY A 75 17.65 -23.66 1.62
CA GLY A 75 19.06 -23.76 1.96
C GLY A 75 19.38 -25.20 2.34
N THR A 76 20.45 -25.75 1.76
CA THR A 76 20.95 -27.09 2.08
C THR A 76 22.44 -27.05 2.36
N ILE A 77 22.90 -27.82 3.35
CA ILE A 77 24.33 -27.98 3.61
C ILE A 77 24.84 -29.11 2.73
N LYS A 78 25.82 -28.80 1.88
CA LYS A 78 26.45 -29.74 0.95
C LYS A 78 27.94 -29.86 1.27
N GLN A 79 28.48 -31.07 1.10
CA GLN A 79 29.90 -31.29 1.29
C GLN A 79 30.68 -30.81 0.05
N ALA A 80 31.73 -30.01 0.26
CA ALA A 80 32.58 -29.53 -0.83
C ALA A 80 33.33 -30.70 -1.49
N ALA A 81 33.37 -30.72 -2.83
CA ALA A 81 34.02 -31.80 -3.58
C ALA A 81 35.56 -31.80 -3.46
N ASN A 82 36.18 -30.66 -3.14
CA ASN A 82 37.62 -30.53 -2.94
C ASN A 82 37.94 -29.42 -1.90
N PRO A 83 37.80 -29.71 -0.59
CA PRO A 83 38.05 -28.73 0.46
C PRO A 83 39.56 -28.46 0.60
N ALA A 84 39.99 -27.19 0.65
CA ALA A 84 41.40 -26.84 0.86
C ALA A 84 41.82 -26.93 2.34
N SER A 85 40.84 -26.95 3.25
CA SER A 85 41.00 -27.09 4.69
C SER A 85 39.84 -27.95 5.27
N PRO A 86 40.02 -28.67 6.39
CA PRO A 86 38.93 -29.34 7.11
C PRO A 86 37.73 -28.44 7.41
N GLU A 87 37.97 -27.13 7.53
CA GLU A 87 36.98 -26.09 7.81
C GLU A 87 36.06 -25.79 6.62
N GLU A 88 36.49 -26.10 5.39
CA GLU A 88 35.76 -25.86 4.14
C GLU A 88 34.93 -27.07 3.68
N GLN A 89 34.85 -28.12 4.50
CA GLN A 89 34.12 -29.34 4.14
C GLN A 89 32.62 -29.10 3.96
N ASN A 90 32.01 -28.19 4.71
CA ASN A 90 30.57 -27.95 4.65
C ASN A 90 30.28 -26.57 4.03
N VAL A 91 29.57 -26.56 2.91
CA VAL A 91 29.15 -25.35 2.19
C VAL A 91 27.63 -25.25 2.21
N ILE A 92 27.11 -24.05 2.44
CA ILE A 92 25.68 -23.79 2.36
C ILE A 92 25.33 -23.45 0.90
N ALA A 93 24.46 -24.25 0.29
CA ALA A 93 23.89 -23.99 -1.02
C ALA A 93 22.44 -23.50 -0.86
N VAL A 94 22.20 -22.25 -1.27
CA VAL A 94 20.87 -21.62 -1.21
C VAL A 94 20.36 -21.41 -2.63
N SER A 95 19.11 -21.76 -2.87
CA SER A 95 18.39 -21.48 -4.12
C SER A 95 16.98 -21.03 -3.81
N GLY A 96 16.52 -20.00 -4.49
CA GLY A 96 15.19 -19.48 -4.30
C GLY A 96 14.59 -18.98 -5.61
N LYS A 97 13.28 -18.87 -5.62
CA LYS A 97 12.51 -18.28 -6.70
C LYS A 97 11.45 -17.34 -6.13
N TYR A 98 11.18 -16.27 -6.84
CA TYR A 98 10.05 -15.41 -6.56
C TYR A 98 9.26 -15.16 -7.84
N SER A 99 7.95 -15.05 -7.73
CA SER A 99 7.07 -14.65 -8.81
C SER A 99 6.03 -13.64 -8.36
N TYR A 100 5.63 -12.77 -9.28
CA TYR A 100 4.56 -11.80 -9.07
C TYR A 100 3.83 -11.52 -10.38
N LYS A 101 2.57 -11.08 -10.25
CA LYS A 101 1.78 -10.61 -11.38
C LYS A 101 2.00 -9.11 -11.57
N ALA A 102 2.41 -8.71 -12.77
CA ALA A 102 2.54 -7.30 -13.16
C ALA A 102 1.19 -6.71 -13.60
N ASP A 103 1.14 -5.39 -13.72
CA ASP A 103 -0.09 -4.64 -14.07
C ASP A 103 -0.63 -4.99 -15.47
N ASP A 104 0.21 -5.59 -16.33
CA ASP A 104 -0.10 -6.06 -17.68
C ASP A 104 -0.62 -7.51 -17.71
N GLU A 105 -0.96 -8.10 -16.55
CA GLU A 105 -1.35 -9.50 -16.37
C GLU A 105 -0.23 -10.53 -16.65
N THR A 106 1.02 -10.09 -16.86
CA THR A 106 2.16 -10.99 -17.06
C THR A 106 2.71 -11.49 -15.72
N PHE A 107 3.09 -12.77 -15.65
CA PHE A 107 3.82 -13.33 -14.51
C PHE A 107 5.32 -13.21 -14.73
N LEU A 108 6.00 -12.50 -13.82
CA LEU A 108 7.45 -12.44 -13.78
C LEU A 108 7.96 -13.45 -12.75
N ILE A 109 8.94 -14.25 -13.15
CA ILE A 109 9.55 -15.29 -12.34
C ILE A 109 11.05 -15.06 -12.33
N VAL A 110 11.65 -15.08 -11.15
CA VAL A 110 13.09 -14.95 -10.95
C VAL A 110 13.57 -16.13 -10.11
N CYS A 111 14.72 -16.70 -10.47
CA CYS A 111 15.31 -17.91 -9.91
C CYS A 111 16.80 -17.69 -9.60
#